data_AF-Q2I3E7-F1
#
_entry.id   AF-Q2I3E7-F1
#
_cell.length_a   1.000
_cell.length_b   1.000
_cell.length_c   1.000
_cell.angle_alpha   90.00
_cell.angle_beta   90.00
_cell.angle_gamma   90.00
#
_symmetry.space_group_name_H-M   'P 1'
#
loop_
_entity.id
_entity.type
_entity.pdbx_description
1 polymer ?
#
loop_
_entity_poly.entity_id
_entity_poly.type
_entity_poly.pdbx_seq_one_letter_code
_entity_poly.pdbx_strand_id
1 'polypeptide(L)'
;MIHTMSLVHDDLPCVDNDDFRRGKPTSHKVYGEEMAVLTGDALLSLSFEHIATATKGVSKDRIVRVIGELARSVGSEGLVAGQVVDILSEGADVGLDHLEYIHIHKTAMLLESSVVIGAIMGGGSDQQIEKLRKFARSIGLLFQVVD
;
A
#
# COMPACT_ATOMS: atom_id res chain seq x y z
N MET A 1 6.45 3.76 -5.31
CA MET A 1 5.95 5.10 -4.94
C MET A 1 4.99 4.99 -3.76
N ILE A 2 3.83 4.36 -3.91
CA ILE A 2 2.86 4.17 -2.81
C ILE A 2 3.48 3.51 -1.57
N HIS A 3 4.12 2.34 -1.71
CA HIS A 3 4.79 1.71 -0.57
C HIS A 3 5.82 2.64 0.11
N THR A 4 6.51 3.48 -0.67
CA THR A 4 7.51 4.39 -0.10
C THR A 4 6.84 5.54 0.67
N MET A 5 5.75 6.11 0.15
CA MET A 5 5.05 7.18 0.86
C MET A 5 4.39 6.68 2.14
N SER A 6 3.87 5.45 2.16
CA SER A 6 3.27 4.91 3.39
C SER A 6 4.33 4.84 4.48
N LEU A 7 5.53 4.31 4.18
CA LEU A 7 6.63 4.26 5.16
C LEU A 7 7.11 5.65 5.60
N VAL A 8 7.13 6.65 4.69
CA VAL A 8 7.52 8.02 5.05
C VAL A 8 6.52 8.65 6.01
N HIS A 9 5.22 8.37 5.83
CA HIS A 9 4.16 8.83 6.73
C HIS A 9 4.13 8.02 8.04
N ASP A 10 4.33 6.71 7.98
CA ASP A 10 4.43 5.82 9.15
C ASP A 10 5.57 6.28 10.09
N ASP A 11 6.70 6.72 9.53
CA ASP A 11 7.85 7.20 10.32
C ASP A 11 7.58 8.50 11.10
N LEU A 12 6.49 9.23 10.85
CA LEU A 12 6.26 10.54 11.47
C LEU A 12 6.06 10.44 12.99
N PRO A 13 6.38 11.49 13.76
CA PRO A 13 6.20 11.51 15.22
C PRO A 13 4.76 11.24 15.71
N CYS A 14 3.76 11.50 14.87
CA CYS A 14 2.35 11.27 15.18
C CYS A 14 1.84 9.87 14.79
N VAL A 15 2.70 9.03 14.20
CA VAL A 15 2.39 7.65 13.80
C VAL A 15 3.32 6.70 14.57
N ASP A 16 4.42 6.22 14.00
CA ASP A 16 5.33 5.29 14.69
C ASP A 16 6.49 6.02 15.41
N ASN A 17 6.75 7.28 15.07
CA ASN A 17 7.85 8.11 15.60
C ASN A 17 9.24 7.46 15.46
N ASP A 18 9.48 6.82 14.32
CA ASP A 18 10.74 6.12 14.04
C ASP A 18 11.88 7.08 13.65
N ASP A 19 12.99 6.99 14.37
CA ASP A 19 14.20 7.77 14.08
C ASP A 19 15.02 7.21 12.90
N PHE A 20 14.91 5.89 12.66
CA PHE A 20 15.71 5.18 11.65
C PHE A 20 14.86 4.20 10.84
N ARG A 21 15.09 4.18 9.53
CA ARG A 21 14.56 3.16 8.62
C ARG A 21 15.68 2.55 7.80
N ARG A 22 15.80 1.21 7.87
CA ARG A 22 16.85 0.43 7.17
C ARG A 22 18.27 0.95 7.48
N GLY A 23 18.52 1.29 8.75
CA GLY A 23 19.82 1.75 9.24
C GLY A 23 20.19 3.19 8.85
N LYS A 24 19.25 3.98 8.32
CA LYS A 24 19.45 5.39 7.97
C LYS A 24 18.41 6.27 8.66
N PRO A 25 18.72 7.55 8.96
CA PRO A 25 17.72 8.47 9.49
C PRO A 25 16.48 8.55 8.60
N THR A 26 15.29 8.60 9.20
CA THR A 26 14.02 8.71 8.49
C THR A 26 13.85 10.07 7.81
N SER A 27 12.90 10.16 6.88
CA SER A 27 12.68 11.37 6.06
C SER A 27 12.50 12.62 6.94
N HIS A 28 11.70 12.52 8.00
CA HIS A 28 11.41 13.64 8.88
C HIS A 28 12.63 14.05 9.73
N LYS A 29 13.55 13.11 10.04
CA LYS A 29 14.80 13.43 10.74
C LYS A 29 15.80 14.18 9.87
N VAL A 30 15.81 13.93 8.56
CA VAL A 30 16.74 14.59 7.64
C VAL A 30 16.18 15.92 7.12
N TYR A 31 14.89 15.95 6.80
CA TYR A 31 14.27 17.06 6.06
C TYR A 31 13.18 17.82 6.83
N GLY A 32 12.84 17.37 8.04
CA GLY A 32 11.73 17.92 8.83
C GLY A 32 10.38 17.27 8.50
N GLU A 33 9.44 17.37 9.44
CA GLU A 33 8.11 16.76 9.36
C GLU A 33 7.29 17.28 8.18
N GLU A 34 7.28 18.60 7.96
CA GLU A 34 6.54 19.25 6.86
C GLU A 34 6.98 18.70 5.50
N MET A 35 8.28 18.54 5.30
CA MET A 35 8.83 17.98 4.07
C MET A 35 8.53 16.49 3.92
N ALA A 36 8.52 15.73 5.01
CA ALA A 36 8.17 14.32 4.98
C ALA A 36 6.69 14.11 4.58
N VAL A 37 5.77 14.90 5.16
CA VAL A 37 4.34 14.89 4.80
C VAL A 37 4.17 15.16 3.30
N LEU A 38 4.71 16.28 2.81
CA LEU A 38 4.60 16.68 1.40
C LEU A 38 5.28 15.70 0.45
N THR A 39 6.36 15.04 0.88
CA THR A 39 7.01 13.98 0.10
C THR A 39 6.09 12.79 -0.08
N GLY A 40 5.38 12.38 0.98
CA GLY A 40 4.42 11.29 0.88
C GLY A 40 3.25 11.64 -0.04
N ASP A 41 2.70 12.85 0.07
CA ASP A 41 1.60 13.34 -0.77
C ASP A 41 2.00 13.41 -2.25
N ALA A 42 3.21 13.90 -2.53
CA ALA A 42 3.76 13.97 -3.88
C ALA A 42 3.96 12.58 -4.48
N LEU A 43 4.51 11.63 -3.72
CA LEU A 43 4.71 10.26 -4.16
C LEU A 43 3.38 9.52 -4.41
N LEU A 44 2.35 9.78 -3.60
CA LEU A 44 1.00 9.25 -3.82
C LEU A 44 0.45 9.77 -5.16
N SER A 45 0.46 11.10 -5.35
CA SER A 45 -0.06 11.74 -6.55
C SER A 45 0.69 11.30 -7.81
N LEU A 46 2.03 11.28 -7.73
CA LEU A 46 2.90 10.87 -8.83
C LEU A 46 2.66 9.42 -9.24
N SER A 47 2.28 8.54 -8.31
CA SER A 47 2.00 7.13 -8.64
C SER A 47 0.84 6.98 -9.64
N PHE A 48 -0.24 7.73 -9.44
CA PHE A 48 -1.40 7.73 -10.35
C PHE A 48 -1.08 8.44 -11.66
N GLU A 49 -0.43 9.61 -11.60
CA GLU A 49 0.00 10.34 -12.79
C GLU A 49 0.89 9.48 -13.68
N HIS A 50 1.88 8.80 -13.08
CA HIS A 50 2.84 7.99 -13.81
C HIS A 50 2.16 6.81 -14.51
N ILE A 51 1.22 6.13 -13.84
CA ILE A 51 0.43 5.06 -14.47
C ILE A 51 -0.38 5.62 -15.64
N ALA A 52 -1.06 6.75 -15.46
CA ALA A 52 -1.94 7.32 -16.47
C ALA A 52 -1.19 7.83 -17.71
N THR A 53 0.01 8.40 -17.53
CA THR A 53 0.72 9.15 -18.58
C THR A 53 1.89 8.38 -19.19
N ALA A 54 2.55 7.51 -18.43
CA ALA A 54 3.76 6.82 -18.89
C ALA A 54 3.50 5.39 -19.41
N THR A 55 2.35 4.79 -19.10
CA THR A 55 2.00 3.44 -19.57
C THR A 55 1.81 3.42 -21.09
N LYS A 56 2.48 2.49 -21.77
CA LYS A 56 2.43 2.31 -23.24
C LYS A 56 2.03 0.88 -23.60
N GLY A 57 1.46 0.69 -24.78
CA GLY A 57 1.10 -0.66 -25.28
C GLY A 57 -0.10 -1.31 -24.58
N VAL A 58 -0.84 -0.55 -23.76
CA VAL A 58 -2.02 -1.00 -23.01
C VAL A 58 -3.20 -0.11 -23.39
N SER A 59 -4.41 -0.67 -23.51
CA SER A 59 -5.60 0.12 -23.82
C SER A 59 -5.97 1.07 -22.69
N LYS A 60 -6.60 2.21 -23.03
CA LYS A 60 -7.04 3.21 -22.04
C LYS A 60 -7.98 2.62 -20.99
N ASP A 61 -8.90 1.74 -21.39
CA ASP A 61 -9.83 1.08 -20.47
C ASP A 61 -9.11 0.23 -19.41
N ARG A 62 -8.04 -0.47 -19.78
CA ARG A 62 -7.23 -1.23 -18.81
C ARG A 62 -6.43 -0.31 -17.89
N ILE A 63 -5.91 0.81 -18.41
CA ILE A 63 -5.22 1.81 -17.57
C ILE A 63 -6.18 2.38 -16.53
N VAL A 64 -7.39 2.77 -16.93
CA VAL A 64 -8.42 3.28 -15.99
C VAL A 64 -8.82 2.19 -14.98
N ARG A 65 -8.99 0.94 -15.42
CA ARG A 65 -9.26 -0.20 -14.51
C ARG A 65 -8.15 -0.36 -13.47
N VAL A 66 -6.88 -0.28 -13.89
CA VAL A 66 -5.70 -0.36 -12.99
C VAL A 66 -5.65 0.80 -12.01
N ILE A 67 -5.95 2.02 -12.46
CA ILE A 67 -6.02 3.19 -11.58
C ILE A 67 -7.09 2.99 -10.50
N GLY A 68 -8.28 2.52 -10.88
CA GLY A 68 -9.35 2.21 -9.94
C GLY A 68 -8.98 1.10 -8.96
N GLU A 69 -8.28 0.06 -9.42
CA GLU A 69 -7.76 -1.03 -8.59
C GLU A 69 -6.75 -0.52 -7.55
N LEU A 70 -5.80 0.32 -7.98
CA LEU A 70 -4.80 0.92 -7.09
C LEU A 70 -5.45 1.89 -6.09
N ALA A 71 -6.39 2.71 -6.54
CA ALA A 71 -7.09 3.66 -5.67
C ALA A 71 -7.86 2.95 -4.55
N ARG A 72 -8.55 1.84 -4.88
CA ARG A 72 -9.22 1.02 -3.87
C ARG A 72 -8.22 0.41 -2.89
N SER A 73 -7.10 -0.11 -3.39
CA SER A 73 -6.14 -0.83 -2.55
C SER A 73 -5.42 0.04 -1.54
N VAL A 74 -5.31 1.35 -1.81
CA VAL A 74 -4.62 2.30 -0.93
C VAL A 74 -5.56 3.18 -0.12
N GLY A 75 -6.83 3.24 -0.48
CA GLY A 75 -7.84 4.08 0.17
C GLY A 75 -8.42 3.47 1.44
N SER A 76 -9.63 3.93 1.76
CA SER A 76 -10.39 3.55 2.98
C SER A 76 -10.92 2.12 3.00
N GLU A 77 -10.73 1.35 1.92
CA GLU A 77 -11.01 -0.09 1.89
C GLU A 77 -9.71 -0.92 1.90
N GLY A 78 -8.55 -0.28 2.02
CA GLY A 78 -7.25 -0.94 1.93
C GLY A 78 -6.21 -0.36 2.88
N LEU A 79 -5.04 0.01 2.35
CA LEU A 79 -3.87 0.40 3.15
C LEU A 79 -4.20 1.38 4.28
N VAL A 80 -4.92 2.47 3.97
CA VAL A 80 -5.28 3.48 4.98
C VAL A 80 -6.23 2.92 6.03
N ALA A 81 -7.17 2.03 5.68
CA ALA A 81 -8.03 1.39 6.68
C ALA A 81 -7.23 0.51 7.63
N GLY A 82 -6.29 -0.27 7.10
CA GLY A 82 -5.38 -1.08 7.92
C GLY A 82 -4.59 -0.21 8.89
N GLN A 83 -4.00 0.87 8.40
CA GLN A 83 -3.21 1.80 9.21
C GLN A 83 -4.04 2.48 10.31
N VAL A 84 -5.25 2.94 9.99
CA VAL A 84 -6.14 3.56 10.98
C VAL A 84 -6.53 2.57 12.07
N VAL A 85 -6.90 1.34 11.70
CA VAL A 85 -7.29 0.32 12.68
C VAL A 85 -6.09 -0.08 13.54
N ASP A 86 -4.88 -0.15 12.97
CA ASP A 86 -3.66 -0.45 13.71
C ASP A 86 -3.39 0.59 14.81
N ILE A 87 -3.36 1.89 14.44
CA ILE A 87 -3.17 3.00 15.39
C ILE A 87 -4.23 2.99 16.50
N LEU A 88 -5.50 2.74 16.15
CA LEU A 88 -6.60 2.68 17.13
C LEU A 88 -6.53 1.43 18.03
N SER A 89 -5.74 0.43 17.64
CA SER A 89 -5.58 -0.83 18.38
C SER A 89 -4.33 -0.86 19.24
N GLU A 90 -3.49 0.18 19.21
CA GLU A 90 -2.30 0.28 20.05
C GLU A 90 -2.67 0.16 21.55
N GLY A 91 -1.99 -0.76 22.23
CA GLY A 91 -2.20 -1.01 23.67
C GLY A 91 -3.47 -1.80 24.01
N ALA A 92 -4.23 -2.27 23.01
CA ALA A 92 -5.39 -3.14 23.22
C ALA A 92 -5.03 -4.63 23.04
N ASP A 93 -5.75 -5.51 23.75
CA ASP A 93 -5.71 -6.95 23.49
C ASP A 93 -6.67 -7.27 22.33
N VAL A 94 -6.12 -7.64 21.18
CA VAL A 94 -6.88 -7.84 19.94
C VAL A 94 -7.02 -9.32 19.60
N GLY A 95 -8.23 -9.74 19.26
CA GLY A 95 -8.50 -11.09 18.79
C GLY A 95 -7.90 -11.37 17.41
N LEU A 96 -7.78 -12.65 17.07
CA LEU A 96 -7.18 -13.10 15.81
C LEU A 96 -7.85 -12.51 14.56
N ASP A 97 -9.18 -12.41 14.54
CA ASP A 97 -9.93 -11.83 13.41
C ASP A 97 -9.59 -10.34 13.19
N HIS A 98 -9.35 -9.61 14.28
CA HIS A 98 -9.00 -8.18 14.23
C HIS A 98 -7.55 -7.98 13.79
N LEU A 99 -6.64 -8.81 14.30
CA LEU A 99 -5.25 -8.83 13.86
C LEU A 99 -5.13 -9.21 12.38
N GLU A 100 -5.87 -10.22 11.92
CA GLU A 100 -5.95 -10.60 10.52
C GLU A 100 -6.47 -9.44 9.65
N TYR A 101 -7.48 -8.71 10.12
CA TYR A 101 -7.97 -7.52 9.42
C TYR A 101 -6.85 -6.48 9.22
N ILE A 102 -6.10 -6.16 10.27
CA ILE A 102 -4.96 -5.22 10.20
C ILE A 102 -3.94 -5.71 9.17
N HIS A 103 -3.47 -6.96 9.28
CA HIS A 103 -2.45 -7.51 8.38
C HIS A 103 -2.90 -7.56 6.92
N ILE A 104 -4.16 -7.92 6.66
CA ILE A 104 -4.72 -7.93 5.31
C ILE A 104 -4.68 -6.53 4.72
N HIS A 105 -5.17 -5.52 5.45
CA HIS A 105 -5.37 -4.19 4.89
C HIS A 105 -4.07 -3.37 4.87
N LYS A 106 -3.26 -3.41 5.94
CA LYS A 106 -2.00 -2.65 6.04
C LYS A 106 -0.93 -3.19 5.08
N THR A 107 -0.88 -4.51 4.89
CA THR A 107 0.22 -5.15 4.14
C THR A 107 -0.26 -5.94 2.92
N ALA A 108 -1.17 -6.91 3.08
CA ALA A 108 -1.48 -7.85 2.01
C ALA A 108 -2.14 -7.18 0.80
N MET A 109 -2.95 -6.16 1.01
CA MET A 109 -3.68 -5.47 -0.06
C MET A 109 -2.78 -4.74 -1.06
N LEU A 110 -1.65 -4.18 -0.62
CA LEU A 110 -0.72 -3.54 -1.55
C LEU A 110 0.06 -4.57 -2.40
N LEU A 111 0.37 -5.73 -1.81
CA LEU A 111 0.95 -6.88 -2.52
C LEU A 111 -0.05 -7.46 -3.53
N GLU A 112 -1.30 -7.62 -3.12
CA GLU A 112 -2.42 -8.00 -3.98
C GLU A 112 -2.55 -7.07 -5.19
N SER A 113 -2.60 -5.76 -4.93
CA SER A 113 -2.70 -4.75 -5.97
C SER A 113 -1.53 -4.81 -6.94
N SER A 114 -0.30 -4.99 -6.45
CA SER A 114 0.90 -5.10 -7.31
C SER A 114 0.81 -6.27 -8.30
N VAL A 115 0.32 -7.43 -7.86
CA VAL A 115 0.14 -8.60 -8.71
C VAL A 115 -1.03 -8.41 -9.69
N VAL A 116 -2.18 -7.95 -9.19
CA VAL A 116 -3.40 -7.75 -9.99
C VAL A 116 -3.18 -6.72 -11.10
N ILE A 117 -2.50 -5.62 -10.79
CA ILE A 117 -2.19 -4.57 -11.76
C ILE A 117 -1.37 -5.13 -12.92
N GLY A 118 -0.34 -5.94 -12.62
CA GLY A 118 0.45 -6.63 -13.65
C GLY A 118 -0.40 -7.56 -14.52
N ALA A 119 -1.30 -8.34 -13.90
CA ALA A 119 -2.20 -9.25 -14.60
C ALA A 119 -3.17 -8.51 -15.54
N ILE A 120 -3.77 -7.41 -15.08
CA ILE A 120 -4.67 -6.57 -15.90
C ILE A 120 -3.89 -5.96 -17.07
N MET A 121 -2.73 -5.35 -16.81
CA MET A 121 -1.91 -4.74 -17.86
C MET A 121 -1.46 -5.76 -18.90
N GLY A 122 -1.07 -6.96 -18.47
CA GLY A 122 -0.70 -8.08 -19.34
C GLY A 122 -1.85 -8.68 -20.15
N GLY A 123 -3.10 -8.25 -19.91
CA GLY A 123 -4.28 -8.76 -20.62
C GLY A 123 -4.77 -10.11 -20.12
N GLY A 124 -4.51 -10.45 -18.86
CA GLY A 124 -5.07 -11.63 -18.20
C GLY A 124 -6.60 -11.59 -18.17
N SER A 125 -7.22 -12.76 -18.24
CA SER A 125 -8.68 -12.88 -18.06
C SER A 125 -9.07 -12.63 -16.61
N ASP A 126 -10.34 -12.29 -16.37
CA ASP A 126 -10.84 -12.07 -15.01
C ASP A 126 -10.64 -13.29 -14.11
N GLN A 127 -10.74 -14.50 -14.66
CA GLN A 127 -10.45 -15.74 -13.92
C GLN A 127 -8.97 -15.84 -13.52
N GLN A 128 -8.04 -15.43 -14.38
CA GLN A 128 -6.60 -15.42 -14.05
C GLN A 128 -6.31 -14.34 -13.00
N ILE A 129 -6.90 -13.16 -13.15
CA ILE A 129 -6.78 -12.05 -12.21
C ILE A 129 -7.25 -12.48 -10.82
N GLU A 130 -8.40 -13.11 -10.69
CA GLU A 130 -8.92 -13.54 -9.38
C GLU A 130 -8.11 -14.66 -8.73
N LYS A 131 -7.55 -15.58 -9.52
CA LYS A 131 -6.60 -16.59 -9.00
C LYS A 131 -5.33 -15.93 -8.45
N LEU A 132 -4.79 -14.95 -9.18
CA LEU A 132 -3.61 -14.20 -8.78
C LEU A 132 -3.90 -13.31 -7.57
N ARG A 133 -5.09 -12.73 -7.47
CA ARG A 133 -5.56 -11.96 -6.32
C ARG A 133 -5.53 -12.81 -5.05
N LYS A 134 -6.16 -14.00 -5.10
CA LYS A 134 -6.17 -14.94 -3.97
C LYS A 134 -4.76 -15.37 -3.57
N PHE A 135 -3.92 -15.69 -4.55
CA PHE A 135 -2.51 -16.00 -4.32
C PHE A 135 -1.79 -14.86 -3.59
N ALA A 136 -1.93 -13.63 -4.09
CA ALA A 136 -1.25 -12.46 -3.56
C ALA A 136 -1.72 -12.10 -2.13
N ARG A 137 -3.01 -12.29 -1.82
CA ARG A 137 -3.53 -12.14 -0.47
C ARG A 137 -2.92 -13.16 0.50
N SER A 138 -2.85 -14.43 0.10
CA SER A 138 -2.26 -15.48 0.94
C SER A 138 -0.77 -15.25 1.23
N ILE A 139 0.01 -14.83 0.23
CA ILE A 139 1.43 -14.49 0.47
C ILE A 139 1.58 -13.23 1.33
N GLY A 140 0.66 -12.28 1.22
CA GLY A 140 0.70 -11.05 2.01
C GLY A 140 0.41 -11.30 3.49
N LEU A 141 -0.55 -12.17 3.79
CA LEU A 141 -0.77 -12.61 5.16
C LEU A 141 0.42 -13.43 5.67
N LEU A 142 0.97 -14.34 4.86
CA LEU A 142 2.16 -15.10 5.22
C LEU A 142 3.36 -14.19 5.52
N PHE A 143 3.56 -13.11 4.76
CA PHE A 143 4.62 -12.15 5.00
C PHE A 143 4.54 -11.57 6.41
N GLN A 144 3.35 -11.19 6.87
CA GLN A 144 3.14 -10.64 8.21
C GLN A 144 3.26 -11.68 9.35
N VAL A 145 2.97 -12.95 9.09
CA VAL A 145 3.16 -14.01 10.09
C VAL A 145 4.64 -14.31 10.33
N VAL A 146 5.49 -14.06 9.32
CA VAL A 146 6.93 -14.34 9.37
C VAL A 146 7.75 -13.15 9.86
N ASP A 147 7.33 -11.92 9.53
CA ASP A 147 7.95 -10.66 9.96
C ASP A 147 7.85 -10.47 11.48
#